data_AF-A0A167KGF5-F1
#
_entry.id   AF-A0A167KGF5-F1
#
_cell.length_a   1.000
_cell.length_b   1.000
_cell.length_c   1.000
_cell.angle_alpha   90.00
_cell.angle_beta   90.00
_cell.angle_gamma   90.00
#
_symmetry.space_group_name_H-M   'P 1'
#
loop_
_entity.id
_entity.type
_entity.pdbx_description
1 polymer ?
#
loop_
_entity_poly.entity_id
_entity_poly.type
_entity_poly.pdbx_seq_one_letter_code
_entity_poly.pdbx_strand_id
1 'polypeptide(L)'
;MFSQLVATALYAIGLAPLLASAQFPVTGVPGAAENGAVPARRNVNDLYAERGPQWDLYVQALSSFQARNASDPLGYFQISGIHGLPYTEWNHGGAENNDGWGGYCPHGLLVQYAIEIASKYPAAYRSQYMEAANTLRSPYWDWSADSNVPACTVPSRVTINAPRGEGLATIEVNNPLSQYSYPVEALRQQFGEFPQSPGTMFRCPAPDRYPESANLAMQSFSLKEATYDLFFSSISFHEFAVDGRVHHLEELHDKVHLAAACQNSSFSGTDLSGFEPLFMLHHTHVDRLWAYWQFIKPAQASFCYSYPGGSRFSTPQGTMIHFNSPLQPFFRRDLTYHTPKSVRHIQGMGYTYQGLEYWQKSAQQLREDAIQIINRLYAPSTAFAKRDVEKVKTRHFAHIELDRAQVERPCSVKVFIGGETASTMPVMRFPASGKIRSGLAMDKFFDDMASNRTLQSIENLFEVEIRKADGSIIPLSKVDSLKITLEEASITLAKSHMEFPTISDSKKHDAKIKPHPKGEEGH
;
A
#
# COMPACT_ATOMS: atom_id res chain seq x y z
N MET A 1 -15.56 -7.80 74.60
CA MET A 1 -14.48 -7.06 73.91
C MET A 1 -14.36 -7.60 72.51
N PHE A 2 -14.13 -6.68 71.56
CA PHE A 2 -14.42 -6.79 70.14
C PHE A 2 -13.60 -7.84 69.35
N SER A 3 -14.17 -8.15 68.19
CA SER A 3 -13.84 -9.17 67.21
C SER A 3 -12.80 -8.71 66.16
N GLN A 4 -12.39 -9.68 65.33
CA GLN A 4 -11.97 -9.62 63.93
C GLN A 4 -10.48 -9.55 63.54
N LEU A 5 -10.08 -10.62 62.83
CA LEU A 5 -9.07 -10.64 61.77
C LEU A 5 -9.33 -9.53 60.74
N VAL A 6 -8.28 -8.87 60.28
CA VAL A 6 -8.30 -8.04 59.06
C VAL A 6 -7.35 -8.64 58.04
N ALA A 7 -7.94 -9.11 56.94
CA ALA A 7 -7.29 -9.37 55.68
C ALA A 7 -7.48 -8.17 54.74
N THR A 8 -6.55 -8.02 53.79
CA THR A 8 -6.68 -7.35 52.47
C THR A 8 -7.00 -5.86 52.41
N ALA A 9 -6.11 -5.11 51.76
CA ALA A 9 -6.35 -4.47 50.45
C ALA A 9 -5.24 -3.46 50.15
N LEU A 10 -4.23 -3.87 49.36
CA LEU A 10 -3.39 -2.92 48.65
C LEU A 10 -4.23 -2.37 47.50
N TYR A 11 -4.71 -1.13 47.69
CA TYR A 11 -5.43 -0.35 46.70
C TYR A 11 -4.59 -0.17 45.43
N ALA A 12 -4.88 -0.97 44.41
CA ALA A 12 -4.59 -0.61 43.03
C ALA A 12 -5.69 0.37 42.54
N ILE A 13 -5.67 1.61 43.04
CA ILE A 13 -6.51 2.68 42.49
C ILE A 13 -5.68 3.46 41.46
N GLY A 14 -6.15 3.44 40.21
CA GLY A 14 -6.15 4.64 39.38
C GLY A 14 -4.86 5.02 38.65
N LEU A 15 -4.34 4.15 37.79
CA LEU A 15 -3.50 4.60 36.65
C LEU A 15 -4.28 4.66 35.32
N ALA A 16 -5.53 4.20 35.29
CA ALA A 16 -6.35 4.21 34.08
C ALA A 16 -6.69 5.62 33.52
N PRO A 17 -6.98 6.67 34.33
CA PRO A 17 -7.40 7.95 33.75
C PRO A 17 -6.24 8.85 33.28
N LEU A 18 -4.98 8.54 33.63
CA LEU A 18 -3.82 9.34 33.19
C LEU A 18 -3.35 9.00 31.76
N LEU A 19 -3.62 7.80 31.27
CA LEU A 19 -3.28 7.40 29.89
C LEU A 19 -4.28 7.93 28.85
N ALA A 20 -5.49 8.32 29.26
CA ALA A 20 -6.55 8.80 28.36
C ALA A 20 -6.26 10.21 27.77
N SER A 21 -5.25 10.93 28.26
CA SER A 21 -4.95 12.32 27.89
C SER A 21 -3.57 12.51 27.22
N ALA A 22 -2.74 11.46 27.16
CA ALA A 22 -1.37 11.57 26.66
C ALA A 22 -1.29 11.40 25.13
N GLN A 23 -0.57 12.31 24.46
CA GLN A 23 -0.21 12.17 23.05
C GLN A 23 0.97 11.19 22.87
N PHE A 24 0.85 10.27 21.93
CA PHE A 24 1.86 9.28 21.54
C PHE A 24 2.67 9.77 20.35
N PRO A 25 4.00 9.92 20.48
CA PRO A 25 4.85 10.32 19.37
C PRO A 25 5.18 9.12 18.46
N VAL A 26 5.09 9.33 17.14
CA VAL A 26 5.42 8.35 16.09
C VAL A 26 6.87 8.55 15.66
N THR A 27 7.80 7.91 16.35
CA THR A 27 9.25 8.16 16.12
C THR A 27 9.98 7.07 15.33
N GLY A 28 9.23 6.06 14.85
CA GLY A 28 9.83 4.84 14.33
C GLY A 28 10.43 3.96 15.45
N VAL A 29 11.05 2.85 15.06
CA VAL A 29 11.69 1.94 16.03
C VAL A 29 13.04 2.53 16.44
N PRO A 30 13.28 2.81 17.74
CA PRO A 30 14.60 3.20 18.20
C PRO A 30 15.57 2.05 17.93
N GLY A 31 16.65 2.29 17.18
CA GLY A 31 17.60 1.23 16.89
C GLY A 31 18.38 1.47 15.61
N ALA A 32 19.43 2.26 15.74
CA ALA A 32 20.67 1.90 15.07
C ALA A 32 21.33 0.82 15.93
N ALA A 33 21.90 -0.22 15.33
CA ALA A 33 22.90 -1.05 16.01
C ALA A 33 24.05 -0.17 16.54
N GLU A 34 24.91 -0.68 17.40
CA GLU A 34 26.03 0.11 18.00
C GLU A 34 26.90 0.83 16.94
N ASN A 35 26.94 0.31 15.72
CA ASN A 35 27.65 0.87 14.57
C ASN A 35 26.83 1.86 13.71
N GLY A 36 25.64 2.26 14.12
CA GLY A 36 24.75 3.13 13.34
C GLY A 36 23.86 2.40 12.32
N ALA A 37 23.98 1.07 12.17
CA ALA A 37 23.25 0.33 11.14
C ALA A 37 21.76 0.22 11.45
N VAL A 38 20.93 0.39 10.43
CA VAL A 38 19.47 0.36 10.58
C VAL A 38 18.90 -0.88 9.89
N PRO A 39 18.07 -1.69 10.57
CA PRO A 39 17.50 -2.90 9.99
C PRO A 39 16.62 -2.63 8.76
N ALA A 40 16.79 -3.46 7.73
CA ALA A 40 15.99 -3.40 6.51
C ALA A 40 14.62 -4.08 6.70
N ARG A 41 13.56 -3.47 6.18
CA ARG A 41 12.27 -4.15 5.96
C ARG A 41 12.49 -5.26 4.92
N ARG A 42 11.91 -6.44 5.18
CA ARG A 42 12.12 -7.65 4.36
C ARG A 42 10.82 -8.08 3.66
N ASN A 43 10.95 -8.82 2.57
CA ASN A 43 9.78 -9.37 1.88
C ASN A 43 9.10 -10.42 2.79
N VAL A 44 7.78 -10.33 2.94
CA VAL A 44 7.01 -11.26 3.77
C VAL A 44 7.11 -12.70 3.28
N ASN A 45 7.24 -12.91 1.97
CA ASN A 45 7.39 -14.25 1.39
C ASN A 45 8.74 -14.87 1.77
N ASP A 46 9.80 -14.07 1.88
CA ASP A 46 11.11 -14.54 2.35
C ASP A 46 11.04 -14.96 3.82
N LEU A 47 10.43 -14.13 4.67
CA LEU A 47 10.23 -14.46 6.09
C LEU A 47 9.44 -15.77 6.24
N TYR A 48 8.36 -15.92 5.47
CA TYR A 48 7.53 -17.12 5.51
C TYR A 48 8.25 -18.38 5.00
N ALA A 49 9.06 -18.25 3.95
CA ALA A 49 9.85 -19.35 3.40
C ALA A 49 10.96 -19.81 4.37
N GLU A 50 11.62 -18.86 5.05
CA GLU A 50 12.70 -19.13 6.00
C GLU A 50 12.22 -19.83 7.27
N ARG A 51 10.98 -19.56 7.72
CA ARG A 51 10.40 -20.10 8.97
C ARG A 51 11.33 -19.92 10.18
N GLY A 52 12.06 -18.80 10.21
CA GLY A 52 13.04 -18.48 11.23
C GLY A 52 12.48 -17.62 12.38
N PRO A 53 13.34 -17.22 13.34
CA PRO A 53 12.91 -16.45 14.51
C PRO A 53 12.15 -15.15 14.21
N GLN A 54 12.48 -14.45 13.12
CA GLN A 54 11.73 -13.25 12.70
C GLN A 54 10.30 -13.57 12.29
N TRP A 55 10.07 -14.70 11.59
CA TRP A 55 8.73 -15.16 11.25
C TRP A 55 7.95 -15.58 12.50
N ASP A 56 8.58 -16.37 13.37
CA ASP A 56 8.00 -16.83 14.62
C ASP A 56 7.54 -15.65 15.49
N LEU A 57 8.38 -14.60 15.60
CA LEU A 57 8.06 -13.38 16.33
C LEU A 57 7.02 -12.52 15.61
N TYR A 58 7.07 -12.42 14.29
CA TYR A 58 6.10 -11.63 13.53
C TYR A 58 4.67 -12.14 13.74
N VAL A 59 4.47 -13.45 13.63
CA VAL A 59 3.16 -14.09 13.87
C VAL A 59 2.71 -13.85 15.31
N GLN A 60 3.55 -14.13 16.31
CA GLN A 60 3.17 -13.94 17.72
C GLN A 60 2.90 -12.47 18.07
N ALA A 61 3.70 -11.54 17.53
CA ALA A 61 3.55 -10.11 17.76
C ALA A 61 2.25 -9.58 17.13
N LEU A 62 1.93 -9.99 15.89
CA LEU A 62 0.71 -9.57 15.23
C LEU A 62 -0.53 -10.15 15.93
N SER A 63 -0.51 -11.42 16.32
CA SER A 63 -1.59 -12.01 17.14
C SER A 63 -1.77 -11.27 18.46
N SER A 64 -0.67 -10.93 19.13
CA SER A 64 -0.72 -10.17 20.40
C SER A 64 -1.27 -8.76 20.21
N PHE A 65 -0.90 -8.11 19.10
CA PHE A 65 -1.39 -6.78 18.74
C PHE A 65 -2.90 -6.80 18.44
N GLN A 66 -3.37 -7.79 17.68
CA GLN A 66 -4.79 -8.02 17.36
C GLN A 66 -5.64 -8.35 18.59
N ALA A 67 -5.05 -8.99 19.60
CA ALA A 67 -5.76 -9.40 20.82
C ALA A 67 -5.94 -8.26 21.85
N ARG A 68 -5.42 -7.05 21.60
CA ARG A 68 -5.57 -5.93 22.55
C ARG A 68 -7.02 -5.47 22.66
N ASN A 69 -7.32 -4.87 23.81
CA ASN A 69 -8.64 -4.31 24.07
C ASN A 69 -9.00 -3.28 22.98
N ALA A 70 -10.25 -3.28 22.54
CA ALA A 70 -10.72 -2.41 21.47
C ALA A 70 -10.64 -0.92 21.80
N SER A 71 -10.67 -0.54 23.08
CA SER A 71 -10.52 0.84 23.55
C SER A 71 -9.05 1.25 23.74
N ASP A 72 -8.11 0.34 23.54
CA ASP A 72 -6.70 0.64 23.67
C ASP A 72 -6.20 1.47 22.49
N PRO A 73 -5.74 2.72 22.68
CA PRO A 73 -5.31 3.58 21.57
C PRO A 73 -4.12 2.98 20.80
N LEU A 74 -3.37 2.05 21.39
CA LEU A 74 -2.26 1.33 20.75
C LEU A 74 -2.65 -0.13 20.43
N GLY A 75 -3.94 -0.47 20.42
CA GLY A 75 -4.47 -1.75 19.99
C GLY A 75 -4.70 -1.81 18.47
N TYR A 76 -4.73 -3.01 17.89
CA TYR A 76 -4.93 -3.19 16.45
C TYR A 76 -6.20 -2.51 15.96
N PHE A 77 -7.32 -2.65 16.69
CA PHE A 77 -8.58 -2.02 16.31
C PHE A 77 -8.45 -0.49 16.18
N GLN A 78 -7.93 0.19 17.21
CA GLN A 78 -7.78 1.65 17.18
C GLN A 78 -6.82 2.07 16.07
N ILE A 79 -5.65 1.41 15.98
CA ILE A 79 -4.61 1.74 15.00
C ILE A 79 -5.08 1.49 13.56
N SER A 80 -5.81 0.41 13.29
CA SER A 80 -6.40 0.13 11.99
C SER A 80 -7.55 1.09 11.66
N GLY A 81 -8.36 1.45 12.67
CA GLY A 81 -9.47 2.38 12.54
C GLY A 81 -9.06 3.82 12.28
N ILE A 82 -7.79 4.18 12.51
CA ILE A 82 -7.18 5.41 12.02
C ILE A 82 -7.52 5.54 10.51
N HIS A 83 -7.42 4.48 9.68
CA HIS A 83 -7.70 4.51 8.23
C HIS A 83 -9.12 4.90 7.80
N GLY A 84 -10.12 4.64 8.62
CA GLY A 84 -11.49 4.77 8.19
C GLY A 84 -12.44 4.64 9.36
N LEU A 85 -13.35 3.68 9.28
CA LEU A 85 -14.28 3.45 10.38
C LEU A 85 -13.54 3.02 11.65
N PRO A 86 -13.99 3.42 12.84
CA PRO A 86 -15.28 4.08 13.11
C PRO A 86 -15.28 5.63 13.03
N TYR A 87 -14.32 6.26 12.35
CA TYR A 87 -14.17 7.73 12.29
C TYR A 87 -14.13 8.36 13.69
N THR A 88 -13.19 7.90 14.50
CA THR A 88 -12.96 8.45 15.84
C THR A 88 -11.66 9.20 15.88
N GLU A 89 -11.61 10.26 16.70
CA GLU A 89 -10.36 10.92 17.00
C GLU A 89 -9.37 9.92 17.60
N TRP A 90 -8.15 9.91 17.08
CA TRP A 90 -7.04 9.18 17.64
C TRP A 90 -6.01 10.17 18.20
N ASN A 91 -5.49 9.86 19.39
CA ASN A 91 -4.31 10.52 19.96
C ASN A 91 -4.43 12.04 20.17
N HIS A 92 -5.64 12.55 20.39
CA HIS A 92 -5.89 14.00 20.53
C HIS A 92 -5.32 14.81 19.35
N GLY A 93 -5.33 14.20 18.16
CA GLY A 93 -4.74 14.73 16.93
C GLY A 93 -5.60 15.77 16.22
N GLY A 94 -6.73 16.16 16.82
CA GLY A 94 -7.67 17.13 16.30
C GLY A 94 -9.09 16.60 16.42
N ALA A 95 -9.99 17.44 16.91
CA ALA A 95 -11.42 17.15 16.90
C ALA A 95 -11.92 16.92 15.47
N GLU A 96 -13.01 16.15 15.35
CA GLU A 96 -13.70 15.97 14.09
C GLU A 96 -14.13 17.33 13.54
N ASN A 97 -13.67 17.65 12.33
CA ASN A 97 -14.02 18.87 11.63
C ASN A 97 -13.88 18.63 10.13
N ASN A 98 -14.71 17.73 9.62
CA ASN A 98 -14.77 17.37 8.21
C ASN A 98 -16.20 17.51 7.67
N ASP A 99 -16.29 17.59 6.35
CA ASP A 99 -17.52 17.62 5.56
C ASP A 99 -17.54 16.45 4.54
N GLY A 100 -16.80 15.37 4.84
CA GLY A 100 -16.47 14.30 3.90
C GLY A 100 -15.78 13.10 4.55
N TRP A 101 -14.83 12.46 3.85
CA TRP A 101 -14.16 11.25 4.35
C TRP A 101 -13.29 11.52 5.61
N GLY A 102 -13.38 10.63 6.62
CA GLY A 102 -12.87 10.84 7.98
C GLY A 102 -11.71 9.94 8.43
N GLY A 103 -10.85 9.44 7.54
CA GLY A 103 -9.71 8.58 7.89
C GLY A 103 -8.34 9.27 8.10
N TYR A 104 -7.35 8.49 8.51
CA TYR A 104 -5.96 8.76 8.93
C TYR A 104 -5.06 7.51 8.65
N CYS A 105 -3.71 7.48 8.58
CA CYS A 105 -2.94 6.19 8.29
C CYS A 105 -1.84 5.74 9.30
N PRO A 106 -1.76 4.49 9.79
CA PRO A 106 -0.95 4.14 11.00
C PRO A 106 0.50 3.62 10.86
N HIS A 107 1.29 3.67 11.97
CA HIS A 107 2.55 2.89 12.22
C HIS A 107 2.92 2.69 13.71
N GLY A 108 3.66 1.60 14.05
CA GLY A 108 4.72 1.64 15.09
C GLY A 108 4.92 0.48 16.10
N LEU A 109 3.94 -0.40 16.34
CA LEU A 109 3.90 -1.17 17.61
C LEU A 109 4.40 -2.62 17.54
N LEU A 110 4.55 -3.17 16.34
CA LEU A 110 4.88 -4.58 16.12
C LEU A 110 6.19 -5.03 16.77
N VAL A 111 7.25 -4.21 16.68
CA VAL A 111 8.58 -4.56 17.19
C VAL A 111 8.64 -4.61 18.71
N GLN A 112 7.86 -3.75 19.38
CA GLN A 112 7.79 -3.75 20.84
C GLN A 112 7.25 -5.09 21.37
N TYR A 113 6.19 -5.63 20.75
CA TYR A 113 5.70 -6.97 21.11
C TYR A 113 6.72 -8.05 20.82
N ALA A 114 7.40 -7.99 19.67
CA ALA A 114 8.43 -8.98 19.33
C ALA A 114 9.55 -9.02 20.38
N ILE A 115 10.00 -7.86 20.88
CA ILE A 115 11.02 -7.77 21.95
C ILE A 115 10.48 -8.38 23.26
N GLU A 116 9.25 -8.02 23.65
CA GLU A 116 8.64 -8.57 24.86
C GLU A 116 8.50 -10.09 24.79
N ILE A 117 8.04 -10.62 23.65
CA ILE A 117 7.89 -12.05 23.41
C ILE A 117 9.25 -12.74 23.42
N ALA A 118 10.23 -12.20 22.71
CA ALA A 118 11.59 -12.73 22.65
C ALA A 118 12.25 -12.81 24.05
N SER A 119 11.99 -11.84 24.93
CA SER A 119 12.53 -11.84 26.30
C SER A 119 12.10 -13.07 27.11
N LYS A 120 10.94 -13.65 26.79
CA LYS A 120 10.34 -14.81 27.45
C LYS A 120 10.87 -16.15 26.90
N TYR A 121 11.67 -16.14 25.83
CA TYR A 121 12.28 -17.38 25.32
C TYR A 121 13.29 -17.97 26.34
N PRO A 122 13.52 -19.30 26.33
CA PRO A 122 14.49 -19.95 27.20
C PRO A 122 15.90 -19.40 26.98
N ALA A 123 16.75 -19.46 28.01
CA ALA A 123 18.06 -18.81 28.00
C ALA A 123 18.93 -19.21 26.79
N ALA A 124 18.85 -20.47 26.37
CA ALA A 124 19.59 -21.00 25.21
C ALA A 124 19.22 -20.34 23.87
N TYR A 125 17.99 -19.82 23.73
CA TYR A 125 17.47 -19.23 22.48
C TYR A 125 17.25 -17.73 22.58
N ARG A 126 17.20 -17.18 23.80
CA ARG A 126 16.84 -15.78 24.06
C ARG A 126 17.70 -14.80 23.27
N SER A 127 19.02 -14.99 23.19
CA SER A 127 19.89 -14.07 22.44
C SER A 127 19.54 -14.03 20.96
N GLN A 128 19.31 -15.19 20.33
CA GLN A 128 18.91 -15.28 18.91
C GLN A 128 17.56 -14.60 18.66
N TYR A 129 16.57 -14.84 19.52
CA TYR A 129 15.24 -14.25 19.37
C TYR A 129 15.23 -12.74 19.69
N MET A 130 16.04 -12.29 20.65
CA MET A 130 16.20 -10.86 20.91
C MET A 130 16.84 -10.14 19.72
N GLU A 131 17.85 -10.74 19.09
CA GLU A 131 18.44 -10.20 17.85
C GLU A 131 17.40 -10.15 16.72
N ALA A 132 16.64 -11.22 16.53
CA ALA A 132 15.56 -11.26 15.56
C ALA A 132 14.49 -10.20 15.83
N ALA A 133 14.11 -9.98 17.09
CA ALA A 133 13.16 -8.94 17.48
C ALA A 133 13.70 -7.53 17.19
N ASN A 134 14.96 -7.26 17.58
CA ASN A 134 15.61 -5.96 17.39
C ASN A 134 15.81 -5.62 15.91
N THR A 135 15.96 -6.63 15.05
CA THR A 135 16.10 -6.47 13.60
C THR A 135 14.79 -6.59 12.83
N LEU A 136 13.70 -7.05 13.46
CA LEU A 136 12.39 -7.15 12.83
C LEU A 136 11.86 -5.76 12.48
N ARG A 137 11.30 -5.61 11.29
CA ARG A 137 10.55 -4.42 10.84
C ARG A 137 9.30 -4.87 10.10
N SER A 138 8.34 -3.96 9.89
CA SER A 138 7.15 -4.25 9.08
C SER A 138 7.57 -4.87 7.74
N PRO A 139 7.14 -6.11 7.42
CA PRO A 139 7.51 -6.72 6.16
C PRO A 139 6.71 -6.13 5.00
N TYR A 140 7.27 -6.18 3.79
CA TYR A 140 6.62 -5.71 2.57
C TYR A 140 6.14 -6.89 1.70
N TRP A 141 5.08 -6.67 0.93
CA TRP A 141 4.63 -7.58 -0.13
C TRP A 141 4.98 -6.99 -1.50
N ASP A 142 5.96 -7.59 -2.18
CA ASP A 142 6.45 -7.12 -3.48
C ASP A 142 5.54 -7.55 -4.64
N TRP A 143 4.34 -6.98 -4.71
CA TRP A 143 3.36 -7.23 -5.77
C TRP A 143 3.86 -6.86 -7.18
N SER A 144 4.93 -6.05 -7.26
CA SER A 144 5.63 -5.69 -8.51
C SER A 144 6.50 -6.85 -9.02
N ALA A 145 7.13 -7.62 -8.12
CA ALA A 145 7.97 -8.76 -8.50
C ALA A 145 7.13 -10.03 -8.75
N ASP A 146 6.17 -10.29 -7.85
CA ASP A 146 5.22 -11.41 -7.89
C ASP A 146 3.83 -10.90 -7.52
N SER A 147 2.93 -10.86 -8.50
CA SER A 147 1.58 -10.32 -8.31
C SER A 147 0.64 -11.29 -7.58
N ASN A 148 1.09 -12.49 -7.20
CA ASN A 148 0.31 -13.33 -6.30
C ASN A 148 0.25 -12.71 -4.90
N VAL A 149 -0.88 -12.90 -4.21
CA VAL A 149 -1.01 -12.58 -2.80
C VAL A 149 0.00 -13.40 -1.97
N PRO A 150 0.50 -12.89 -0.84
CA PRO A 150 1.49 -13.59 -0.03
C PRO A 150 0.98 -14.99 0.38
N ALA A 151 1.77 -16.04 0.15
CA ALA A 151 1.34 -17.40 0.48
C ALA A 151 1.01 -17.58 1.98
N CYS A 152 1.60 -16.75 2.84
CA CYS A 152 1.37 -16.73 4.26
C CYS A 152 -0.01 -16.20 4.68
N THR A 153 -0.81 -15.59 3.80
CA THR A 153 -2.14 -15.06 4.14
C THR A 153 -3.27 -16.06 3.84
N VAL A 154 -2.95 -17.15 3.12
CA VAL A 154 -3.91 -18.14 2.64
C VAL A 154 -4.35 -19.13 3.72
N PRO A 155 -3.44 -19.84 4.44
CA PRO A 155 -3.88 -20.86 5.38
C PRO A 155 -4.48 -20.22 6.63
N SER A 156 -5.54 -20.82 7.19
CA SER A 156 -6.17 -20.36 8.43
C SER A 156 -5.26 -20.52 9.65
N ARG A 157 -4.24 -21.38 9.53
CA ARG A 157 -3.26 -21.70 10.58
C ARG A 157 -1.85 -21.74 10.00
N VAL A 158 -0.87 -21.35 10.80
CA VAL A 158 0.55 -21.36 10.44
C VAL A 158 1.37 -21.99 11.54
N THR A 159 2.51 -22.56 11.16
CA THR A 159 3.45 -23.15 12.12
C THR A 159 4.53 -22.15 12.52
N ILE A 160 4.86 -22.11 13.81
CA ILE A 160 5.95 -21.31 14.37
C ILE A 160 6.72 -22.12 15.42
N ASN A 161 7.94 -21.72 15.74
CA ASN A 161 8.67 -22.24 16.90
C ASN A 161 8.44 -21.35 18.13
N ALA A 162 7.94 -21.95 19.21
CA ALA A 162 7.66 -21.27 20.46
C ALA A 162 8.29 -22.00 21.66
N PRO A 163 8.51 -21.30 22.79
CA PRO A 163 9.03 -21.92 24.01
C PRO A 163 8.18 -23.08 24.51
N ARG A 164 8.82 -24.21 24.85
CA ARG A 164 8.21 -25.35 25.53
C ARG A 164 9.19 -25.92 26.56
N GLY A 165 9.00 -25.57 27.83
CA GLY A 165 10.00 -25.82 28.87
C GLY A 165 11.29 -25.07 28.55
N GLU A 166 12.44 -25.74 28.67
CA GLU A 166 13.76 -25.17 28.31
C GLU A 166 14.06 -25.22 26.80
N GLY A 167 13.21 -25.90 26.01
CA GLY A 167 13.37 -26.09 24.58
C GLY A 167 12.43 -25.23 23.73
N LEU A 168 12.49 -25.43 22.42
CA LEU A 168 11.47 -24.96 21.48
C LEU A 168 10.61 -26.13 21.02
N ALA A 169 9.36 -25.83 20.70
CA ALA A 169 8.48 -26.73 19.96
C ALA A 169 7.89 -26.01 18.77
N THR A 170 7.86 -26.69 17.62
CA THR A 170 7.03 -26.26 16.50
C THR A 170 5.57 -26.48 16.87
N ILE A 171 4.82 -25.40 16.91
CA ILE A 171 3.39 -25.39 17.21
C ILE A 171 2.62 -24.79 16.05
N GLU A 172 1.35 -25.17 15.94
CA GLU A 172 0.44 -24.58 14.97
C GLU A 172 -0.47 -23.57 15.68
N VAL A 173 -0.56 -22.36 15.13
CA VAL A 173 -1.34 -21.25 15.67
C VAL A 173 -2.32 -20.72 14.64
N ASN A 174 -3.39 -20.06 15.09
CA ASN A 174 -4.27 -19.32 14.18
C ASN A 174 -3.46 -18.27 13.45
N ASN A 175 -3.69 -18.12 12.15
CA ASN A 175 -2.92 -17.21 11.33
C ASN A 175 -3.49 -15.78 11.44
N PRO A 176 -2.78 -14.83 12.09
CA PRO A 176 -3.26 -13.45 12.19
C PRO A 176 -3.25 -12.70 10.85
N LEU A 177 -2.64 -13.27 9.81
CA LEU A 177 -2.66 -12.74 8.44
C LEU A 177 -3.83 -13.28 7.60
N SER A 178 -4.60 -14.25 8.11
CA SER A 178 -5.70 -14.88 7.35
C SER A 178 -7.06 -14.25 7.66
N GLN A 179 -7.33 -13.94 8.93
CA GLN A 179 -8.60 -13.37 9.38
C GLN A 179 -8.40 -12.44 10.57
N TYR A 180 -9.18 -11.36 10.65
CA TYR A 180 -9.36 -10.54 11.83
C TYR A 180 -10.85 -10.46 12.18
N SER A 181 -11.17 -10.69 13.45
CA SER A 181 -12.53 -10.57 13.99
C SER A 181 -12.70 -9.19 14.61
N TYR A 182 -13.74 -8.47 14.22
CA TYR A 182 -14.01 -7.16 14.78
C TYR A 182 -14.44 -7.29 16.25
N PRO A 183 -13.99 -6.40 17.14
CA PRO A 183 -14.38 -6.43 18.54
C PRO A 183 -15.89 -6.28 18.72
N VAL A 184 -16.46 -6.94 19.73
CA VAL A 184 -17.91 -6.92 19.96
C VAL A 184 -18.42 -5.52 20.30
N GLU A 185 -17.57 -4.70 20.90
CA GLU A 185 -17.78 -3.29 21.23
C GLU A 185 -18.02 -2.47 19.96
N ALA A 186 -17.21 -2.68 18.92
CA ALA A 186 -17.38 -2.05 17.61
C ALA A 186 -18.67 -2.50 16.93
N LEU A 187 -18.96 -3.81 16.93
CA LEU A 187 -20.22 -4.35 16.39
C LEU A 187 -21.47 -3.83 17.12
N ARG A 188 -21.31 -3.39 18.38
CA ARG A 188 -22.35 -2.75 19.19
C ARG A 188 -22.36 -1.22 19.06
N GLN A 189 -21.65 -0.65 18.08
CA GLN A 189 -21.59 0.79 17.81
C GLN A 189 -20.99 1.61 18.96
N GLN A 190 -20.18 1.01 19.85
CA GLN A 190 -19.64 1.73 21.02
C GLN A 190 -18.60 2.79 20.67
N PHE A 191 -18.00 2.69 19.48
CA PHE A 191 -16.99 3.63 18.99
C PHE A 191 -17.54 4.55 17.89
N GLY A 192 -18.84 4.57 17.63
CA GLY A 192 -19.42 5.22 16.46
C GLY A 192 -19.88 4.21 15.41
N GLU A 193 -20.23 4.70 14.22
CA GLU A 193 -20.76 3.86 13.14
C GLU A 193 -19.76 2.79 12.73
N PHE A 194 -20.20 1.54 12.72
CA PHE A 194 -19.39 0.38 12.31
C PHE A 194 -20.27 -0.73 11.75
N PRO A 195 -19.82 -1.52 10.76
CA PRO A 195 -20.63 -2.61 10.21
C PRO A 195 -20.91 -3.69 11.26
N GLN A 196 -22.18 -4.03 11.45
CA GLN A 196 -22.59 -5.06 12.40
C GLN A 196 -22.45 -6.49 11.83
N SER A 197 -22.39 -6.60 10.50
CA SER A 197 -22.21 -7.85 9.78
C SER A 197 -21.45 -7.62 8.46
N PRO A 198 -20.53 -8.50 8.06
CA PRO A 198 -20.03 -9.64 8.85
C PRO A 198 -19.18 -9.18 10.05
N GLY A 199 -19.18 -9.97 11.13
CA GLY A 199 -18.39 -9.69 12.35
C GLY A 199 -16.88 -9.89 12.20
N THR A 200 -16.41 -10.21 10.99
CA THR A 200 -15.00 -10.43 10.65
C THR A 200 -14.69 -9.81 9.31
N MET A 201 -13.42 -9.53 9.05
CA MET A 201 -12.98 -9.21 7.69
C MET A 201 -13.27 -10.37 6.73
N PHE A 202 -13.35 -10.06 5.44
CA PHE A 202 -13.63 -11.03 4.38
C PHE A 202 -12.89 -10.69 3.09
N ARG A 203 -12.49 -11.74 2.36
CA ARG A 203 -11.79 -11.69 1.08
C ARG A 203 -12.53 -12.57 0.07
N CYS A 204 -12.64 -12.11 -1.17
CA CYS A 204 -13.22 -12.86 -2.29
C CYS A 204 -14.52 -13.58 -1.92
N PRO A 205 -15.57 -12.81 -1.54
CA PRO A 205 -16.88 -13.41 -1.32
C PRO A 205 -17.36 -14.15 -2.57
N ALA A 206 -18.15 -15.20 -2.38
CA ALA A 206 -18.67 -16.00 -3.49
C ALA A 206 -19.36 -15.12 -4.56
N PRO A 207 -19.20 -15.41 -5.87
CA PRO A 207 -18.63 -16.64 -6.43
C PRO A 207 -17.09 -16.70 -6.48
N ASP A 208 -16.39 -15.63 -6.13
CA ASP A 208 -14.94 -15.59 -6.11
C ASP A 208 -14.34 -16.48 -5.02
N ARG A 209 -13.03 -16.76 -5.14
CA ARG A 209 -12.27 -17.56 -4.17
C ARG A 209 -10.91 -16.96 -3.90
N TYR A 210 -10.53 -16.95 -2.63
CA TYR A 210 -9.20 -16.56 -2.21
C TYR A 210 -8.31 -17.81 -2.05
N PRO A 211 -7.11 -17.86 -2.67
CA PRO A 211 -6.43 -16.78 -3.39
C PRO A 211 -6.66 -16.76 -4.91
N GLU A 212 -7.36 -17.73 -5.50
CA GLU A 212 -7.36 -17.94 -6.95
C GLU A 212 -7.90 -16.76 -7.76
N SER A 213 -9.09 -16.25 -7.40
CA SER A 213 -9.69 -15.09 -8.07
C SER A 213 -8.83 -13.83 -7.88
N ALA A 214 -8.28 -13.64 -6.67
CA ALA A 214 -7.43 -12.49 -6.36
C ALA A 214 -6.14 -12.51 -7.19
N ASN A 215 -5.46 -13.66 -7.27
CA ASN A 215 -4.24 -13.82 -8.06
C ASN A 215 -4.51 -13.59 -9.55
N LEU A 216 -5.59 -14.15 -10.09
CA LEU A 216 -5.99 -13.93 -11.48
C LEU A 216 -6.23 -12.43 -11.77
N ALA A 217 -6.95 -11.74 -10.87
CA ALA A 217 -7.20 -10.31 -11.00
C ALA A 217 -5.91 -9.48 -10.92
N MET A 218 -5.03 -9.77 -9.96
CA MET A 218 -3.75 -9.08 -9.80
C MET A 218 -2.83 -9.24 -11.01
N GLN A 219 -2.77 -10.43 -11.60
CA GLN A 219 -1.96 -10.72 -12.78
C GLN A 219 -2.42 -9.90 -14.01
N SER A 220 -3.68 -9.51 -14.10
CA SER A 220 -4.22 -8.72 -15.22
C SER A 220 -3.61 -7.31 -15.32
N PHE A 221 -3.05 -6.78 -14.23
CA PHE A 221 -2.52 -5.41 -14.18
C PHE A 221 -1.08 -5.27 -14.67
N SER A 222 -0.37 -6.37 -14.92
CA SER A 222 1.04 -6.34 -15.34
C SER A 222 1.91 -5.45 -14.43
N LEU A 223 1.72 -5.55 -13.11
CA LEU A 223 2.28 -4.61 -12.12
C LEU A 223 3.81 -4.50 -12.18
N LYS A 224 4.51 -5.53 -12.64
CA LYS A 224 5.97 -5.49 -12.87
C LYS A 224 6.36 -4.43 -13.90
N GLU A 225 5.76 -4.50 -15.08
CA GLU A 225 5.98 -3.54 -16.17
C GLU A 225 5.49 -2.16 -15.74
N ALA A 226 4.30 -2.07 -15.14
CA ALA A 226 3.75 -0.80 -14.69
C ALA A 226 4.63 -0.11 -13.63
N THR A 227 5.22 -0.88 -12.71
CA THR A 227 6.18 -0.38 -11.72
C THR A 227 7.46 0.11 -12.42
N TYR A 228 7.98 -0.62 -13.40
CA TYR A 228 9.16 -0.15 -14.13
C TYR A 228 8.88 1.14 -14.90
N ASP A 229 7.75 1.18 -15.60
CA ASP A 229 7.29 2.31 -16.39
C ASP A 229 7.06 3.57 -15.53
N LEU A 230 6.53 3.40 -14.31
CA LEU A 230 6.47 4.46 -13.29
C LEU A 230 7.86 5.07 -13.03
N PHE A 231 8.88 4.26 -12.71
CA PHE A 231 10.18 4.77 -12.28
C PHE A 231 10.95 5.49 -13.38
N PHE A 232 10.93 4.99 -14.61
CA PHE A 232 11.71 5.63 -15.69
C PHE A 232 10.99 6.84 -16.30
N SER A 233 9.65 6.87 -16.28
CA SER A 233 8.87 7.94 -16.92
C SER A 233 8.61 9.15 -16.02
N SER A 234 8.55 8.98 -14.69
CA SER A 234 8.29 10.09 -13.77
C SER A 234 9.48 11.02 -13.59
N ILE A 235 9.25 12.33 -13.75
CA ILE A 235 10.28 13.36 -13.55
C ILE A 235 10.09 14.22 -12.31
N SER A 236 8.91 14.22 -11.68
CA SER A 236 8.60 15.04 -10.50
C SER A 236 7.84 14.24 -9.43
N PHE A 237 7.75 14.79 -8.22
CA PHE A 237 6.92 14.22 -7.15
C PHE A 237 5.46 14.03 -7.57
N HIS A 238 4.90 15.05 -8.23
CA HIS A 238 3.49 15.04 -8.59
C HIS A 238 3.21 13.88 -9.56
N GLU A 239 4.06 13.73 -10.57
CA GLU A 239 3.97 12.63 -11.54
C GLU A 239 4.15 11.27 -10.87
N PHE A 240 5.17 11.11 -10.03
CA PHE A 240 5.41 9.82 -9.39
C PHE A 240 4.28 9.43 -8.44
N ALA A 241 3.75 10.38 -7.67
CA ALA A 241 2.75 10.10 -6.65
C ALA A 241 1.35 9.90 -7.25
N VAL A 242 0.86 10.84 -8.06
CA VAL A 242 -0.58 10.97 -8.36
C VAL A 242 -0.93 11.36 -9.81
N ASP A 243 0.03 11.77 -10.65
CA ASP A 243 -0.27 12.31 -11.99
C ASP A 243 0.76 11.92 -13.06
N GLY A 244 1.14 10.65 -13.05
CA GLY A 244 2.27 10.14 -13.83
C GLY A 244 2.04 10.21 -15.33
N ARG A 245 3.13 10.29 -16.10
CA ARG A 245 3.07 10.25 -17.57
C ARG A 245 2.42 8.97 -18.08
N VAL A 246 2.79 7.82 -17.51
CA VAL A 246 2.23 6.50 -17.85
C VAL A 246 1.53 5.93 -16.64
N HIS A 247 2.25 5.75 -15.54
CA HIS A 247 1.68 5.28 -14.27
C HIS A 247 2.09 6.22 -13.15
N HIS A 248 1.30 6.22 -12.08
CA HIS A 248 1.65 6.83 -10.79
C HIS A 248 1.48 5.83 -9.65
N LEU A 249 2.12 6.09 -8.51
CA LEU A 249 2.15 5.17 -7.38
C LEU A 249 0.76 4.94 -6.78
N GLU A 250 -0.06 5.99 -6.65
CA GLU A 250 -1.45 5.86 -6.15
C GLU A 250 -2.32 4.98 -7.06
N GLU A 251 -2.12 5.01 -8.39
CA GLU A 251 -2.83 4.15 -9.33
C GLU A 251 -2.50 2.66 -9.09
N LEU A 252 -1.21 2.35 -8.95
CA LEU A 252 -0.78 0.96 -8.70
C LEU A 252 -1.25 0.49 -7.32
N HIS A 253 -1.22 1.37 -6.32
CA HIS A 253 -1.82 1.14 -5.00
C HIS A 253 -3.30 0.77 -5.11
N ASP A 254 -4.09 1.56 -5.83
CA ASP A 254 -5.53 1.35 -5.97
C ASP A 254 -5.84 0.03 -6.69
N LYS A 255 -5.04 -0.34 -7.70
CA LYS A 255 -5.17 -1.63 -8.40
C LYS A 255 -4.99 -2.81 -7.44
N VAL A 256 -4.03 -2.74 -6.53
CA VAL A 256 -3.79 -3.78 -5.54
C VAL A 256 -4.93 -3.84 -4.53
N HIS A 257 -5.42 -2.69 -4.03
CA HIS A 257 -6.60 -2.64 -3.17
C HIS A 257 -7.83 -3.27 -3.82
N LEU A 258 -8.06 -3.02 -5.11
CA LEU A 258 -9.19 -3.58 -5.85
C LEU A 258 -9.11 -5.11 -5.99
N ALA A 259 -7.93 -5.65 -6.30
CA ALA A 259 -7.80 -7.05 -6.73
C ALA A 259 -7.31 -8.03 -5.66
N ALA A 260 -6.46 -7.59 -4.73
CA ALA A 260 -5.76 -8.50 -3.82
C ALA A 260 -6.66 -9.27 -2.86
N ALA A 261 -7.92 -8.84 -2.69
CA ALA A 261 -8.95 -9.59 -1.97
C ALA A 261 -10.28 -9.63 -2.74
N CYS A 262 -10.22 -9.49 -4.06
CA CYS A 262 -11.37 -9.30 -4.95
C CYS A 262 -12.20 -8.03 -4.64
N GLN A 263 -13.08 -7.67 -5.57
CA GLN A 263 -14.00 -6.55 -5.40
C GLN A 263 -15.00 -6.84 -4.28
N ASN A 264 -15.52 -5.77 -3.67
CA ASN A 264 -16.46 -5.86 -2.56
C ASN A 264 -15.92 -6.72 -1.41
N SER A 265 -14.69 -6.44 -0.98
CA SER A 265 -14.01 -7.08 0.15
C SER A 265 -13.62 -6.04 1.20
N SER A 266 -13.25 -6.50 2.40
CA SER A 266 -12.74 -5.60 3.44
C SER A 266 -11.51 -4.81 2.97
N PHE A 267 -10.67 -5.38 2.10
CA PHE A 267 -9.46 -4.72 1.59
C PHE A 267 -9.72 -3.65 0.53
N SER A 268 -10.74 -3.86 -0.31
CA SER A 268 -11.11 -2.93 -1.39
C SER A 268 -11.89 -1.70 -0.89
N GLY A 269 -12.55 -1.81 0.27
CA GLY A 269 -13.28 -0.71 0.88
C GLY A 269 -12.37 0.19 1.70
N THR A 270 -12.33 1.49 1.38
CA THR A 270 -11.54 2.49 2.12
C THR A 270 -11.79 2.42 3.63
N ASP A 271 -13.05 2.21 4.00
CA ASP A 271 -13.54 2.32 5.37
C ASP A 271 -13.04 1.19 6.28
N LEU A 272 -12.78 0.00 5.71
CA LEU A 272 -12.40 -1.21 6.46
C LEU A 272 -11.00 -1.74 6.12
N SER A 273 -10.38 -1.25 5.05
CA SER A 273 -9.10 -1.78 4.55
C SER A 273 -7.98 -1.75 5.58
N GLY A 274 -7.97 -0.78 6.51
CA GLY A 274 -7.00 -0.70 7.59
C GLY A 274 -7.02 -1.89 8.56
N PHE A 275 -8.15 -2.60 8.70
CA PHE A 275 -8.30 -3.79 9.55
C PHE A 275 -7.84 -5.09 8.87
N GLU A 276 -7.40 -4.98 7.62
CA GLU A 276 -7.01 -6.12 6.80
C GLU A 276 -5.48 -6.27 6.85
N PRO A 277 -4.91 -7.43 7.24
CA PRO A 277 -3.45 -7.58 7.40
C PRO A 277 -2.60 -7.36 6.13
N LEU A 278 -3.14 -7.57 4.92
CA LEU A 278 -2.49 -7.19 3.65
C LEU A 278 -2.25 -5.69 3.58
N PHE A 279 -3.05 -4.85 4.25
CA PHE A 279 -2.89 -3.40 4.28
C PHE A 279 -1.48 -2.98 4.66
N MET A 280 -0.98 -3.48 5.78
CA MET A 280 0.35 -3.10 6.23
C MET A 280 1.44 -3.67 5.31
N LEU A 281 1.28 -4.88 4.79
CA LEU A 281 2.21 -5.48 3.83
C LEU A 281 2.28 -4.68 2.51
N HIS A 282 1.11 -4.27 2.02
CA HIS A 282 0.92 -3.47 0.82
C HIS A 282 1.52 -2.06 0.98
N HIS A 283 1.11 -1.34 2.03
CA HIS A 283 1.60 0.02 2.30
C HIS A 283 3.09 0.07 2.64
N THR A 284 3.66 -1.00 3.21
CA THR A 284 5.12 -1.13 3.37
C THR A 284 5.82 -1.23 2.01
N HIS A 285 5.23 -1.89 1.01
CA HIS A 285 5.80 -1.90 -0.35
C HIS A 285 5.58 -0.57 -1.09
N VAL A 286 4.45 0.11 -0.88
CA VAL A 286 4.23 1.48 -1.41
C VAL A 286 5.31 2.43 -0.88
N ASP A 287 5.58 2.39 0.44
CA ASP A 287 6.68 3.15 1.05
C ASP A 287 8.06 2.73 0.52
N ARG A 288 8.27 1.44 0.23
CA ARG A 288 9.50 0.93 -0.41
C ARG A 288 9.73 1.55 -1.78
N LEU A 289 8.71 1.57 -2.65
CA LEU A 289 8.81 2.17 -3.97
C LEU A 289 9.05 3.69 -3.86
N TRP A 290 8.33 4.36 -2.96
CA TRP A 290 8.54 5.78 -2.67
C TRP A 290 9.98 6.05 -2.22
N ALA A 291 10.50 5.28 -1.27
CA ALA A 291 11.85 5.45 -0.76
C ALA A 291 12.91 5.32 -1.87
N TYR A 292 12.83 4.29 -2.71
CA TYR A 292 13.74 4.16 -3.85
C TYR A 292 13.66 5.38 -4.77
N TRP A 293 12.46 5.84 -5.11
CA TRP A 293 12.30 7.00 -5.97
C TRP A 293 12.93 8.27 -5.37
N GLN A 294 12.82 8.48 -4.05
CA GLN A 294 13.45 9.61 -3.38
C GLN A 294 14.98 9.57 -3.44
N PHE A 295 15.60 8.38 -3.34
CA PHE A 295 17.06 8.26 -3.52
C PHE A 295 17.48 8.36 -4.99
N ILE A 296 16.60 8.01 -5.93
CA ILE A 296 16.85 8.15 -7.38
C ILE A 296 16.76 9.61 -7.83
N LYS A 297 15.77 10.35 -7.33
CA LYS A 297 15.45 11.75 -7.71
C LYS A 297 15.39 12.67 -6.47
N PRO A 298 16.48 12.85 -5.71
CA PRO A 298 16.45 13.58 -4.44
C PRO A 298 15.99 15.05 -4.57
N ALA A 299 16.33 15.72 -5.68
CA ALA A 299 15.88 17.08 -5.95
C ALA A 299 14.37 17.21 -6.20
N GLN A 300 13.72 16.10 -6.55
CA GLN A 300 12.30 16.03 -6.86
C GLN A 300 11.52 15.31 -5.77
N ALA A 301 12.18 14.78 -4.72
CA ALA A 301 11.66 13.86 -3.71
C ALA A 301 10.42 14.32 -2.91
N SER A 302 9.94 15.54 -3.12
CA SER A 302 8.82 16.15 -2.40
C SER A 302 8.14 17.21 -3.27
N PHE A 303 6.85 17.45 -3.02
CA PHE A 303 6.16 18.60 -3.61
C PHE A 303 6.59 19.91 -2.93
N CYS A 304 6.72 20.98 -3.73
CA CYS A 304 7.10 22.31 -3.27
C CYS A 304 6.02 23.38 -3.55
N TYR A 305 4.80 22.95 -3.89
CA TYR A 305 3.66 23.80 -4.20
C TYR A 305 2.55 23.65 -3.15
N SER A 306 1.53 24.49 -3.27
CA SER A 306 0.31 24.38 -2.46
C SER A 306 -0.87 24.00 -3.36
N TYR A 307 -1.82 23.23 -2.83
CA TYR A 307 -3.02 22.83 -3.56
C TYR A 307 -4.22 22.72 -2.62
N PRO A 308 -5.47 22.93 -3.10
CA PRO A 308 -6.65 22.69 -2.29
C PRO A 308 -6.80 21.18 -2.04
N GLY A 309 -6.74 20.76 -0.79
CA GLY A 309 -6.88 19.37 -0.37
C GLY A 309 -8.34 18.90 -0.37
N GLY A 310 -8.53 17.59 -0.50
CA GLY A 310 -9.81 16.95 -0.18
C GLY A 310 -10.07 16.90 1.32
N SER A 311 -11.31 16.62 1.69
CA SER A 311 -11.71 16.42 3.10
C SER A 311 -10.98 15.22 3.73
N ARG A 312 -10.56 15.38 4.98
CA ARG A 312 -9.98 14.37 5.89
C ARG A 312 -10.55 14.60 7.29
N PHE A 313 -10.42 13.64 8.21
CA PHE A 313 -11.08 13.70 9.53
C PHE A 313 -11.04 15.06 10.26
N SER A 314 -9.87 15.71 10.31
CA SER A 314 -9.69 17.03 10.93
C SER A 314 -9.28 18.13 9.93
N THR A 315 -9.47 17.90 8.63
CA THR A 315 -9.11 18.86 7.57
C THR A 315 -10.29 19.02 6.60
N PRO A 316 -11.01 20.14 6.62
CA PRO A 316 -12.13 20.38 5.70
C PRO A 316 -11.71 20.38 4.23
N GLN A 317 -12.65 20.07 3.34
CA GLN A 317 -12.45 20.20 1.91
C GLN A 317 -12.02 21.63 1.52
N GLY A 318 -11.09 21.74 0.58
CA GLY A 318 -10.57 23.01 0.09
C GLY A 318 -9.47 23.62 0.96
N THR A 319 -9.12 23.00 2.09
CA THR A 319 -7.96 23.44 2.90
C THR A 319 -6.69 23.43 2.06
N MET A 320 -5.95 24.53 2.04
CA MET A 320 -4.70 24.61 1.28
C MET A 320 -3.60 23.75 1.91
N ILE A 321 -3.26 22.66 1.24
CA ILE A 321 -2.19 21.74 1.62
C ILE A 321 -0.87 22.25 1.04
N HIS A 322 0.18 22.23 1.87
CA HIS A 322 1.53 22.61 1.52
C HIS A 322 2.55 21.74 2.29
N PHE A 323 3.85 21.92 2.03
CA PHE A 323 4.90 21.04 2.53
C PHE A 323 5.06 21.00 4.07
N ASN A 324 4.46 21.96 4.79
CA ASN A 324 4.46 22.02 6.26
C ASN A 324 3.07 21.77 6.85
N SER A 325 2.08 21.38 6.04
CA SER A 325 0.76 21.05 6.56
C SER A 325 0.85 19.88 7.55
N PRO A 326 0.11 19.94 8.67
CA PRO A 326 0.05 18.84 9.63
C PRO A 326 -0.38 17.52 8.98
N LEU A 327 0.34 16.44 9.26
CA LEU A 327 -0.07 15.06 9.01
C LEU A 327 -0.74 14.53 10.28
N GLN A 328 -1.94 15.03 10.55
CA GLN A 328 -2.75 14.55 11.66
C GLN A 328 -3.06 13.05 11.50
N PRO A 329 -3.14 12.29 12.60
CA PRO A 329 -2.93 12.65 14.02
C PRO A 329 -1.50 12.36 14.50
N PHE A 330 -0.50 12.37 13.61
CA PHE A 330 0.84 11.88 13.94
C PHE A 330 1.69 12.97 14.57
N PHE A 331 2.07 12.76 15.83
CA PHE A 331 2.97 13.65 16.54
C PHE A 331 4.41 13.16 16.46
N ARG A 332 5.35 14.10 16.39
CA ARG A 332 6.78 13.89 16.57
C ARG A 332 7.10 13.76 18.07
N ARG A 333 8.37 13.47 18.39
CA ARG A 333 8.86 13.40 19.78
C ARG A 333 8.64 14.68 20.59
N ASP A 334 8.67 15.84 19.93
CA ASP A 334 8.44 17.16 20.52
C ASP A 334 6.95 17.52 20.63
N LEU A 335 6.05 16.56 20.33
CA LEU A 335 4.59 16.74 20.30
C LEU A 335 4.08 17.79 19.30
N THR A 336 4.90 18.15 18.31
CA THR A 336 4.43 18.84 17.11
C THR A 336 3.98 17.83 16.05
N TYR A 337 3.05 18.19 15.18
CA TYR A 337 2.64 17.29 14.10
C TYR A 337 3.82 16.93 13.18
N HIS A 338 3.83 15.69 12.72
CA HIS A 338 4.54 15.37 11.49
C HIS A 338 4.01 16.22 10.34
N THR A 339 4.87 16.46 9.37
CA THR A 339 4.55 17.18 8.13
C THR A 339 5.17 16.43 6.98
N PRO A 340 4.74 16.65 5.72
CA PRO A 340 5.44 16.09 4.56
C PRO A 340 6.95 16.36 4.62
N LYS A 341 7.37 17.53 5.11
CA LYS A 341 8.77 17.87 5.34
C LYS A 341 9.47 16.99 6.38
N SER A 342 8.82 16.67 7.50
CA SER A 342 9.45 15.88 8.57
C SER A 342 9.58 14.40 8.22
N VAL A 343 8.75 13.89 7.31
CA VAL A 343 8.76 12.48 6.87
C VAL A 343 9.30 12.30 5.45
N ARG A 344 9.88 13.34 4.84
CA ARG A 344 10.39 13.28 3.47
C ARG A 344 11.56 12.32 3.26
N HIS A 345 12.17 11.80 4.34
CA HIS A 345 13.26 10.84 4.28
C HIS A 345 13.03 9.74 5.32
N ILE A 346 13.39 8.51 4.97
CA ILE A 346 13.36 7.36 5.88
C ILE A 346 14.45 7.44 6.97
N GLN A 347 15.44 8.33 6.80
CA GLN A 347 16.52 8.54 7.75
C GLN A 347 15.97 8.95 9.13
N GLY A 348 16.34 8.20 10.15
CA GLY A 348 15.88 8.44 11.53
C GLY A 348 14.53 7.81 11.88
N MET A 349 13.84 7.16 10.93
CA MET A 349 12.59 6.43 11.18
C MET A 349 12.82 4.98 11.64
N GLY A 350 14.09 4.60 11.84
CA GLY A 350 14.46 3.30 12.40
C GLY A 350 14.34 2.12 11.45
N TYR A 351 14.12 2.35 10.15
CA TYR A 351 14.13 1.29 9.13
C TYR A 351 14.87 1.73 7.86
N THR A 352 15.26 0.76 7.03
CA THR A 352 15.70 1.00 5.65
C THR A 352 15.17 -0.07 4.69
N TYR A 353 15.64 -0.04 3.44
CA TYR A 353 15.47 -1.10 2.44
C TYR A 353 16.84 -1.53 1.90
N GLN A 354 16.90 -2.73 1.30
CA GLN A 354 18.12 -3.23 0.65
C GLN A 354 18.71 -2.18 -0.29
N GLY A 355 20.02 -1.93 -0.20
CA GLY A 355 20.73 -0.98 -1.05
C GLY A 355 20.67 0.46 -0.56
N LEU A 356 19.82 0.76 0.44
CA LEU A 356 19.66 2.10 1.00
C LEU A 356 20.36 2.24 2.36
N GLU A 357 21.55 1.66 2.52
CA GLU A 357 22.38 1.74 3.73
C GLU A 357 23.00 3.14 3.90
N TYR A 358 22.14 4.13 4.13
CA TYR A 358 22.46 5.57 4.10
C TYR A 358 23.46 6.02 5.17
N TRP A 359 23.78 5.18 6.14
CA TRP A 359 24.80 5.43 7.17
C TRP A 359 26.22 5.08 6.70
N GLN A 360 26.37 4.34 5.59
CA GLN A 360 27.66 3.88 5.06
C GLN A 360 27.91 4.28 3.61
N LYS A 361 26.87 4.68 2.87
CA LYS A 361 26.94 4.97 1.44
C LYS A 361 26.82 6.46 1.14
N SER A 362 27.53 6.92 0.10
CA SER A 362 27.37 8.26 -0.45
C SER A 362 26.01 8.42 -1.14
N ALA A 363 25.56 9.66 -1.34
CA ALA A 363 24.32 9.94 -2.08
C ALA A 363 24.35 9.37 -3.51
N GLN A 364 25.53 9.35 -4.15
CA GLN A 364 25.70 8.76 -5.47
C GLN A 364 25.54 7.24 -5.42
N GLN A 365 26.19 6.56 -4.48
CA GLN A 365 26.07 5.10 -4.30
C GLN A 365 24.62 4.70 -4.00
N LEU A 366 23.93 5.43 -3.12
CA LEU A 366 22.51 5.17 -2.80
C LEU A 366 21.61 5.30 -4.03
N ARG A 367 21.85 6.33 -4.85
CA ARG A 367 21.12 6.53 -6.11
C ARG A 367 21.38 5.40 -7.11
N GLU A 368 22.65 5.06 -7.30
CA GLU A 368 23.12 4.00 -8.18
C GLU A 368 22.54 2.63 -7.78
N ASP A 369 22.62 2.28 -6.50
CA ASP A 369 22.07 1.03 -5.96
C ASP A 369 20.54 0.98 -6.08
N ALA A 370 19.86 2.09 -5.83
CA ALA A 370 18.41 2.18 -6.02
C ALA A 370 18.01 1.93 -7.48
N ILE A 371 18.69 2.56 -8.44
CA ILE A 371 18.45 2.31 -9.88
C ILE A 371 18.72 0.85 -10.22
N GLN A 372 19.85 0.29 -9.74
CA GLN A 372 20.23 -1.09 -10.02
C GLN A 372 19.19 -2.07 -9.46
N ILE A 373 18.65 -1.83 -8.27
CA ILE A 373 17.61 -2.67 -7.67
C ILE A 373 16.32 -2.62 -8.49
N ILE A 374 15.84 -1.43 -8.86
CA ILE A 374 14.64 -1.29 -9.70
C ILE A 374 14.84 -1.97 -11.05
N ASN A 375 15.99 -1.76 -11.69
CA ASN A 375 16.33 -2.40 -12.95
C ASN A 375 16.40 -3.93 -12.82
N ARG A 376 17.05 -4.45 -11.78
CA ARG A 376 17.20 -5.90 -11.55
C ARG A 376 15.86 -6.57 -11.29
N LEU A 377 14.96 -5.93 -10.54
CA LEU A 377 13.70 -6.53 -10.12
C LEU A 377 12.60 -6.39 -11.18
N TYR A 378 12.56 -5.26 -11.89
CA TYR A 378 11.38 -4.89 -12.69
C TYR A 378 11.67 -4.57 -14.15
N ALA A 379 12.91 -4.29 -14.56
CA ALA A 379 13.18 -3.99 -15.96
C ALA A 379 12.96 -5.22 -16.85
N PRO A 380 12.27 -5.09 -18.00
CA PRO A 380 12.26 -6.13 -18.99
C PRO A 380 13.66 -6.25 -19.63
N SER A 381 14.02 -7.43 -20.13
CA SER A 381 15.30 -7.65 -20.81
C SER A 381 15.50 -6.76 -22.05
N THR A 382 14.41 -6.18 -22.57
CA THR A 382 14.38 -5.28 -23.71
C THR A 382 14.72 -3.83 -23.38
N ALA A 383 14.87 -3.48 -22.10
CA ALA A 383 15.20 -2.13 -21.62
C ALA A 383 16.67 -1.72 -21.80
N PHE A 384 17.57 -2.69 -21.99
CA PHE A 384 19.02 -2.46 -22.08
C PHE A 384 19.54 -2.64 -23.50
N ALA A 385 20.49 -1.79 -23.91
CA ALA A 385 21.24 -1.96 -25.14
C ALA A 385 22.21 -3.15 -25.03
N LYS A 386 22.24 -4.04 -26.04
CA LYS A 386 23.15 -5.20 -26.05
C LYS A 386 24.60 -4.87 -26.44
N ARG A 387 24.89 -3.62 -26.83
CA ARG A 387 26.19 -3.09 -27.33
C ARG A 387 26.27 -1.60 -26.96
N ASP A 388 27.47 -1.01 -26.95
CA ASP A 388 27.70 0.44 -26.69
C ASP A 388 27.16 1.39 -27.78
N VAL A 389 26.23 0.92 -28.63
CA VAL A 389 25.56 1.74 -29.63
C VAL A 389 24.22 2.18 -29.04
N GLU A 390 23.98 3.49 -29.06
CA GLU A 390 22.69 4.06 -28.69
C GLU A 390 21.58 3.43 -29.53
N LYS A 391 20.58 2.89 -28.85
CA LYS A 391 19.46 2.22 -29.49
C LYS A 391 18.18 2.91 -29.06
N VAL A 392 17.45 3.41 -30.05
CA VAL A 392 16.12 3.99 -29.86
C VAL A 392 15.08 2.92 -30.25
N LYS A 393 14.06 2.78 -29.42
CA LYS A 393 12.87 1.98 -29.71
C LYS A 393 11.63 2.85 -29.61
N THR A 394 10.67 2.62 -30.49
CA THR A 394 9.34 3.19 -30.33
C THR A 394 8.58 2.37 -29.28
N ARG A 395 7.93 3.05 -28.32
CA ARG A 395 6.93 2.46 -27.43
C ARG A 395 5.60 3.16 -27.58
N HIS A 396 4.53 2.43 -27.31
CA HIS A 396 3.16 2.93 -27.41
C HIS A 396 2.46 2.87 -26.05
N PHE A 397 1.76 3.93 -25.68
CA PHE A 397 1.01 4.03 -24.42
C PHE A 397 -0.42 4.52 -24.68
N ALA A 398 -1.37 4.11 -23.85
CA ALA A 398 -2.68 4.76 -23.75
C ALA A 398 -2.84 5.41 -22.39
N HIS A 399 -3.37 6.64 -22.40
CA HIS A 399 -3.64 7.46 -21.23
C HIS A 399 -5.14 7.62 -21.06
N ILE A 400 -5.68 7.08 -19.98
CA ILE A 400 -7.09 7.11 -19.64
C ILE A 400 -7.30 8.24 -18.64
N GLU A 401 -8.24 9.13 -18.90
CA GLU A 401 -8.65 10.21 -17.99
C GLU A 401 -10.17 10.14 -17.78
N LEU A 402 -10.62 10.32 -16.54
CA LEU A 402 -12.03 10.35 -16.16
C LEU A 402 -12.27 11.39 -15.06
N ASP A 403 -13.39 12.12 -15.10
CA ASP A 403 -13.85 12.88 -13.93
C ASP A 403 -14.65 11.97 -13.00
N ARG A 404 -14.14 11.80 -11.77
CA ARG A 404 -14.78 10.96 -10.74
C ARG A 404 -16.22 11.38 -10.45
N ALA A 405 -16.57 12.64 -10.65
CA ALA A 405 -17.92 13.16 -10.37
C ALA A 405 -18.99 12.64 -11.36
N GLN A 406 -18.60 12.11 -12.52
CA GLN A 406 -19.54 11.62 -13.54
C GLN A 406 -19.91 10.14 -13.40
N VAL A 407 -19.27 9.42 -12.46
CA VAL A 407 -19.53 8.00 -12.23
C VAL A 407 -19.95 7.75 -10.79
N GLU A 408 -20.91 6.83 -10.64
CA GLU A 408 -21.19 6.22 -9.35
C GLU A 408 -19.99 5.37 -8.93
N ARG A 409 -19.57 5.48 -7.68
CA ARG A 409 -18.34 4.87 -7.15
C ARG A 409 -18.62 4.10 -5.87
N PRO A 410 -17.84 3.05 -5.57
CA PRO A 410 -16.71 2.56 -6.36
C PRO A 410 -17.15 1.87 -7.65
N CYS A 411 -16.37 2.06 -8.71
CA CYS A 411 -16.55 1.36 -9.98
C CYS A 411 -15.18 1.07 -10.63
N SER A 412 -15.19 0.37 -11.75
CA SER A 412 -14.00 0.08 -12.54
C SER A 412 -14.24 0.45 -14.00
N VAL A 413 -13.25 1.07 -14.63
CA VAL A 413 -13.24 1.31 -16.08
C VAL A 413 -12.40 0.23 -16.71
N LYS A 414 -13.04 -0.74 -17.38
CA LYS A 414 -12.36 -1.78 -18.14
C LYS A 414 -12.18 -1.30 -19.57
N VAL A 415 -10.94 -1.32 -20.03
CA VAL A 415 -10.56 -0.96 -21.40
C VAL A 415 -10.21 -2.22 -22.16
N PHE A 416 -10.79 -2.34 -23.35
CA PHE A 416 -10.54 -3.42 -24.29
C PHE A 416 -9.93 -2.85 -25.58
N ILE A 417 -9.04 -3.61 -26.20
CA ILE A 417 -8.49 -3.29 -27.51
C ILE A 417 -8.76 -4.48 -28.42
N GLY A 418 -9.62 -4.30 -29.42
CA GLY A 418 -9.98 -5.38 -30.34
C GLY A 418 -10.70 -6.55 -29.66
N GLY A 419 -11.44 -6.27 -28.58
CA GLY A 419 -12.17 -7.26 -27.78
C GLY A 419 -11.34 -7.93 -26.68
N GLU A 420 -10.03 -7.74 -26.63
CA GLU A 420 -9.16 -8.25 -25.58
C GLU A 420 -9.05 -7.26 -24.42
N THR A 421 -9.10 -7.74 -23.17
CA THR A 421 -8.91 -6.88 -21.99
C THR A 421 -7.50 -6.29 -21.98
N ALA A 422 -7.42 -4.97 -22.04
CA ALA A 422 -6.16 -4.22 -22.07
C ALA A 422 -5.77 -3.70 -20.69
N SER A 423 -6.70 -3.09 -19.96
CA SER A 423 -6.48 -2.56 -18.60
C SER A 423 -7.79 -2.45 -17.83
N THR A 424 -7.68 -2.39 -16.50
CA THR A 424 -8.79 -2.01 -15.62
C THR A 424 -8.31 -0.88 -14.71
N MET A 425 -8.99 0.26 -14.76
CA MET A 425 -8.74 1.41 -13.90
C MET A 425 -9.74 1.37 -12.73
N PRO A 426 -9.30 1.14 -11.49
CA PRO A 426 -10.15 1.31 -10.32
C PRO A 426 -10.55 2.77 -10.18
N VAL A 427 -11.82 3.02 -9.88
CA VAL A 427 -12.32 4.33 -9.46
C VAL A 427 -12.85 4.18 -8.05
N MET A 428 -11.95 4.46 -7.10
CA MET A 428 -12.24 4.33 -5.66
C MET A 428 -13.36 5.30 -5.24
N ARG A 429 -14.02 4.98 -4.11
CA ARG A 429 -15.12 5.79 -3.55
C ARG A 429 -14.70 7.25 -3.33
N PHE A 430 -13.44 7.46 -2.93
CA PHE A 430 -12.88 8.76 -2.64
C PHE A 430 -11.58 9.00 -3.42
N PRO A 431 -11.21 10.26 -3.70
CA PRO A 431 -11.96 11.50 -3.40
C PRO A 431 -13.22 11.66 -4.27
N ALA A 432 -14.20 12.46 -3.81
CA ALA A 432 -15.52 12.61 -4.44
C ALA A 432 -15.51 13.28 -5.83
N SER A 433 -14.45 14.00 -6.19
CA SER A 433 -14.38 14.75 -7.44
C SER A 433 -12.93 14.86 -7.92
N GLY A 434 -12.77 15.44 -9.12
CA GLY A 434 -11.47 15.63 -9.74
C GLY A 434 -11.15 14.53 -10.73
N LYS A 435 -10.16 14.83 -11.58
CA LYS A 435 -9.71 13.91 -12.61
C LYS A 435 -8.91 12.77 -11.99
N ILE A 436 -9.19 11.56 -12.44
CA ILE A 436 -8.35 10.39 -12.23
C ILE A 436 -7.68 10.02 -13.56
N ARG A 437 -6.44 9.57 -13.49
CA ARG A 437 -5.68 9.10 -14.65
C ARG A 437 -5.17 7.69 -14.43
N SER A 438 -5.00 6.97 -15.52
CA SER A 438 -4.36 5.66 -15.55
C SER A 438 -3.68 5.49 -16.91
N GLY A 439 -2.56 4.79 -16.96
CA GLY A 439 -1.95 4.42 -18.23
C GLY A 439 -1.92 2.92 -18.45
N LEU A 440 -1.56 2.55 -19.68
CA LEU A 440 -1.18 1.19 -20.03
C LEU A 440 -0.13 1.19 -21.15
N ALA A 441 0.87 0.33 -21.03
CA ALA A 441 1.75 -0.01 -22.14
C ALA A 441 0.98 -0.80 -23.20
N MET A 442 1.07 -0.37 -24.45
CA MET A 442 0.35 -0.96 -25.58
C MET A 442 1.23 -1.84 -26.47
N ASP A 443 2.53 -1.96 -26.17
CA ASP A 443 3.52 -2.58 -27.07
C ASP A 443 3.08 -3.97 -27.57
N LYS A 444 2.47 -4.79 -26.70
CA LYS A 444 1.93 -6.11 -27.05
C LYS A 444 0.88 -6.12 -28.17
N PHE A 445 0.14 -5.02 -28.35
CA PHE A 445 -0.89 -4.87 -29.39
C PHE A 445 -0.31 -4.43 -30.75
N PHE A 446 0.98 -4.05 -30.77
CA PHE A 446 1.74 -3.69 -31.98
C PHE A 446 2.74 -4.79 -32.39
N ASP A 447 3.12 -5.68 -31.47
CA ASP A 447 4.13 -6.73 -31.69
C ASP A 447 3.65 -7.93 -32.54
N ASP A 448 2.35 -8.00 -32.90
CA ASP A 448 1.86 -9.05 -33.79
C ASP A 448 2.32 -8.80 -35.23
N MET A 449 3.43 -9.47 -35.61
CA MET A 449 4.20 -9.30 -36.86
C MET A 449 3.37 -9.40 -38.15
N ALA A 450 2.14 -9.91 -38.10
CA ALA A 450 1.25 -10.01 -39.25
C ALA A 450 0.49 -8.71 -39.58
N SER A 451 0.43 -7.74 -38.66
CA SER A 451 -0.65 -6.74 -38.69
C SER A 451 -0.28 -5.34 -39.16
N ASN A 452 1.02 -4.97 -39.30
CA ASN A 452 1.46 -3.63 -39.74
C ASN A 452 0.66 -2.48 -39.08
N ARG A 453 0.26 -2.69 -37.82
CA ARG A 453 -0.69 -1.80 -37.14
C ARG A 453 -0.01 -0.48 -36.85
N THR A 454 -0.53 0.57 -37.46
CA THR A 454 -0.22 1.95 -37.08
C THR A 454 -1.11 2.35 -35.91
N LEU A 455 -0.73 3.41 -35.18
CA LEU A 455 -1.58 4.06 -34.19
C LEU A 455 -3.02 4.30 -34.71
N GLN A 456 -3.15 4.79 -35.95
CA GLN A 456 -4.43 5.02 -36.64
C GLN A 456 -5.25 3.74 -36.86
N SER A 457 -4.60 2.59 -37.01
CA SER A 457 -5.31 1.31 -37.17
C SER A 457 -5.90 0.80 -35.84
N ILE A 458 -5.33 1.20 -34.70
CA ILE A 458 -5.76 0.79 -33.35
C ILE A 458 -6.71 1.81 -32.72
N GLU A 459 -6.68 3.09 -33.13
CA GLU A 459 -7.51 4.15 -32.54
C GLU A 459 -9.02 3.82 -32.51
N ASN A 460 -9.50 2.99 -33.45
CA ASN A 460 -10.92 2.60 -33.60
C ASN A 460 -11.27 1.28 -32.89
N LEU A 461 -10.30 0.64 -32.22
CA LEU A 461 -10.47 -0.67 -31.57
C LEU A 461 -10.75 -0.56 -30.07
N PHE A 462 -10.77 0.64 -29.51
CA PHE A 462 -10.97 0.88 -28.09
C PHE A 462 -12.42 0.71 -27.69
N GLU A 463 -12.66 -0.25 -26.80
CA GLU A 463 -13.97 -0.49 -26.21
C GLU A 463 -13.88 -0.29 -24.70
N VAL A 464 -14.92 0.28 -24.10
CA VAL A 464 -14.96 0.56 -22.66
C VAL A 464 -16.21 -0.02 -22.03
N GLU A 465 -16.03 -0.60 -20.84
CA GLU A 465 -17.09 -0.95 -19.91
C GLU A 465 -16.84 -0.28 -18.57
N ILE A 466 -17.81 0.48 -18.06
CA ILE A 466 -17.75 1.07 -16.71
C ILE A 466 -18.64 0.24 -15.80
N ARG A 467 -18.06 -0.57 -14.93
CA ARG A 467 -18.78 -1.53 -14.09
C ARG A 467 -18.73 -1.13 -12.62
N LYS A 468 -19.90 -1.04 -11.98
CA LYS A 468 -20.04 -0.77 -10.55
C LYS A 468 -19.72 -2.01 -9.70
N ALA A 469 -19.57 -1.81 -8.40
CA ALA A 469 -19.33 -2.90 -7.45
C ALA A 469 -20.48 -3.94 -7.37
N ASP A 470 -21.72 -3.55 -7.67
CA ASP A 470 -22.87 -4.47 -7.74
C ASP A 470 -22.94 -5.26 -9.05
N GLY A 471 -22.00 -5.04 -9.97
CA GLY A 471 -21.93 -5.69 -11.28
C GLY A 471 -22.66 -4.95 -12.40
N SER A 472 -23.49 -3.96 -12.09
CA SER A 472 -24.22 -3.16 -13.09
C SER A 472 -23.29 -2.23 -13.89
N ILE A 473 -23.71 -1.86 -15.11
CA ILE A 473 -22.92 -1.04 -16.03
C ILE A 473 -23.41 0.41 -16.03
N ILE A 474 -22.47 1.36 -15.99
CA ILE A 474 -22.74 2.78 -16.24
C ILE A 474 -22.63 3.01 -17.76
N PRO A 475 -23.70 3.47 -18.43
CA PRO A 475 -23.66 3.73 -19.86
C PRO A 475 -22.61 4.79 -20.21
N LEU A 476 -21.76 4.49 -21.19
CA LEU A 476 -20.70 5.40 -21.63
C LEU A 476 -21.24 6.75 -22.12
N SER A 477 -22.47 6.77 -22.65
CA SER A 477 -23.17 8.00 -23.07
C SER A 477 -23.50 8.97 -21.94
N LYS A 478 -23.31 8.58 -20.67
CA LYS A 478 -23.47 9.45 -19.50
C LYS A 478 -22.13 9.98 -18.96
N VAL A 479 -21.01 9.64 -19.60
CA VAL A 479 -19.65 9.89 -19.09
C VAL A 479 -18.80 10.60 -20.15
N ASP A 480 -19.13 11.87 -20.40
CA ASP A 480 -18.47 12.70 -21.41
C ASP A 480 -17.01 13.04 -21.08
N SER A 481 -16.63 12.91 -19.81
CA SER A 481 -15.26 13.17 -19.35
C SER A 481 -14.28 12.03 -19.65
N LEU A 482 -14.77 10.83 -20.00
CA LEU A 482 -13.87 9.72 -20.27
C LEU A 482 -13.12 9.96 -21.58
N LYS A 483 -11.79 10.01 -21.49
CA LYS A 483 -10.91 10.22 -22.63
C LYS A 483 -9.79 9.20 -22.63
N ILE A 484 -9.47 8.65 -23.81
CA ILE A 484 -8.27 7.84 -24.04
C ILE A 484 -7.37 8.56 -25.04
N THR A 485 -6.17 8.93 -24.61
CA THR A 485 -5.14 9.56 -25.45
C THR A 485 -4.04 8.55 -25.73
N LEU A 486 -3.73 8.31 -27.00
CA LEU A 486 -2.68 7.41 -27.43
C LEU A 486 -1.38 8.18 -27.62
N GLU A 487 -0.29 7.64 -27.13
CA GLU A 487 1.05 8.21 -27.24
C GLU A 487 2.00 7.22 -27.90
N GLU A 488 2.69 7.69 -28.94
CA GLU A 488 3.88 7.05 -29.48
C GLU A 488 5.09 7.86 -29.03
N ALA A 489 6.07 7.20 -28.41
CA ALA A 489 7.26 7.85 -27.89
C ALA A 489 8.54 7.09 -28.27
N SER A 490 9.61 7.84 -28.53
CA SER A 490 10.95 7.30 -28.71
C SER A 490 11.59 7.05 -27.36
N ILE A 491 12.09 5.84 -27.16
CA ILE A 491 12.75 5.39 -25.93
C ILE A 491 14.21 5.07 -26.24
N THR A 492 15.12 5.89 -25.75
CA THR A 492 16.54 5.60 -25.79
C THR A 492 16.84 4.60 -24.68
N LEU A 493 17.30 3.40 -25.04
CA LEU A 493 17.56 2.32 -24.10
C LEU A 493 18.70 2.67 -23.13
N ALA A 494 18.63 2.12 -21.91
CA ALA A 494 19.71 2.23 -20.94
C ALA A 494 20.96 1.50 -21.46
N LYS A 495 22.13 2.11 -21.31
CA LYS A 495 23.44 1.53 -21.66
C LYS A 495 23.95 0.60 -20.56
N SER A 496 23.45 0.75 -19.33
CA SER A 496 23.81 -0.10 -18.19
C SER A 496 22.66 -0.26 -17.21
N HIS A 497 22.82 -1.16 -16.24
CA HIS A 497 21.88 -1.33 -15.13
C HIS A 497 21.88 -0.17 -14.12
N MET A 498 22.76 0.82 -14.28
CA MET A 498 22.90 1.97 -13.37
C MET A 498 22.13 3.21 -13.85
N GLU A 499 21.43 3.10 -14.97
CA GLU A 499 20.59 4.18 -15.50
C GLU A 499 19.25 3.66 -16.00
N PHE A 500 18.31 4.58 -16.21
CA PHE A 500 17.02 4.30 -16.79
C PHE A 500 16.98 4.73 -18.26
N PRO A 501 16.12 4.12 -19.09
CA PRO A 501 15.81 4.64 -20.42
C PRO A 501 15.30 6.08 -20.36
N THR A 502 15.51 6.84 -21.44
CA THR A 502 14.99 8.20 -21.57
C THR A 502 13.94 8.27 -22.66
N ILE A 503 12.91 9.09 -22.43
CA ILE A 503 11.83 9.33 -23.37
C ILE A 503 12.14 10.61 -24.16
N SER A 504 12.10 10.52 -25.49
CA SER A 504 12.13 11.63 -26.42
C SER A 504 10.96 11.55 -27.41
N ASP A 505 10.74 12.62 -28.18
CA ASP A 505 9.88 12.65 -29.36
C ASP A 505 8.53 11.93 -29.19
N SER A 506 7.58 12.58 -28.50
CA SER A 506 6.24 12.01 -28.31
C SER A 506 5.21 12.61 -29.25
N LYS A 507 4.39 11.76 -29.87
CA LYS A 507 3.20 12.16 -30.63
C LYS A 507 1.96 11.64 -29.94
N LYS A 508 0.95 12.50 -29.80
CA LYS A 508 -0.33 12.17 -29.16
C LYS A 508 -1.48 12.34 -30.12
N HIS A 509 -2.47 11.45 -30.03
CA HIS A 509 -3.75 11.54 -30.72
C HIS A 509 -4.83 10.86 -29.87
N ASP A 510 -6.08 11.27 -30.05
CA ASP A 510 -7.19 10.75 -29.26
C ASP A 510 -7.72 9.46 -29.88
N ALA A 511 -7.98 8.45 -29.05
CA ALA A 511 -8.66 7.23 -29.48
C ALA A 511 -10.17 7.48 -29.65
N LYS A 512 -10.81 6.71 -30.54
CA LYS A 512 -12.26 6.65 -30.62
C LYS A 512 -12.76 5.53 -29.73
N ILE A 513 -13.40 5.92 -28.63
CA ILE A 513 -13.96 4.97 -27.65
C ILE A 513 -15.40 4.62 -28.02
N LYS A 514 -15.76 3.35 -27.88
CA LYS A 514 -17.13 2.84 -28.01
C LYS A 514 -17.48 1.94 -26.82
N PRO A 515 -18.79 1.72 -26.51
CA PRO A 515 -19.19 0.75 -25.50
C PRO A 515 -18.71 -0.67 -25.86
N HIS A 516 -18.31 -1.46 -24.87
CA HIS A 516 -18.03 -2.88 -25.07
C HIS A 516 -19.35 -3.66 -25.31
N PRO A 517 -19.47 -4.49 -26.36
CA PRO A 517 -20.75 -5.10 -26.77
C PRO A 517 -21.46 -5.96 -25.72
N LYS A 518 -20.72 -6.56 -24.78
CA LYS A 518 -21.29 -7.43 -23.74
C LYS A 518 -21.85 -6.69 -22.51
N GLY A 519 -21.81 -5.35 -22.50
CA GLY A 519 -22.26 -4.52 -21.38
C GLY A 519 -23.77 -4.21 -21.35
N GLU A 520 -24.52 -4.56 -22.41
CA GLU A 520 -25.96 -4.21 -22.54
C GLU A 520 -26.93 -5.38 -22.29
N GLU A 521 -26.46 -6.61 -22.09
CA GLU A 521 -27.33 -7.72 -21.69
C GLU A 521 -27.56 -7.69 -20.18
N GLY A 522 -28.55 -6.89 -19.77
CA GLY A 522 -29.08 -6.90 -18.42
C GLY A 522 -29.70 -8.25 -18.06
N HIS A 523 -29.33 -8.77 -16.89
CA HIS A 523 -30.10 -9.76 -16.14
C HIS A 523 -30.32 -9.26 -14.72
#